data_AF-A0A7X7SYE6-F1
#
_entry.id   AF-A0A7X7SYE6-F1
#
_cell.length_a   1.000
_cell.length_b   1.000
_cell.length_c   1.000
_cell.angle_alpha   90.00
_cell.angle_beta   90.00
_cell.angle_gamma   90.00
#
_symmetry.space_group_name_H-M   'P 1'
#
loop_
_entity.id
_entity.type
_entity.pdbx_description
1 polymer ?
#
loop_
_entity_poly.entity_id
_entity_poly.type
_entity_poly.pdbx_seq_one_letter_code
_entity_poly.pdbx_strand_id
1 'polypeptide(L)' 'SSTNMLERLNREIRRRTNVVGIFPSMDSYIRLVTTYLIEYAADWSSGRCYIKPETIQLTQEDRMAA' A
#
# COMPACT_ATOMS: atom_id res chain seq x y z
N SER A 1 -7.55 -14.70 4.34
CA SER A 1 -6.86 -13.45 3.96
C SER A 1 -7.18 -13.14 2.51
N SER A 2 -7.70 -11.95 2.19
CA SER A 2 -7.95 -11.58 0.79
C SER A 2 -6.65 -11.15 0.11
N THR A 3 -6.58 -11.41 -1.20
CA THR A 3 -5.54 -10.92 -2.10
C THR A 3 -5.72 -9.43 -2.43
N ASN A 4 -6.88 -8.86 -2.09
CA ASN A 4 -7.19 -7.46 -2.32
C ASN A 4 -6.43 -6.54 -1.35
N MET A 5 -5.57 -5.69 -1.90
CA MET A 5 -4.77 -4.74 -1.14
C MET A 5 -5.60 -3.70 -0.36
N LEU A 6 -6.70 -3.23 -0.92
CA LEU A 6 -7.56 -2.21 -0.30
C LEU A 6 -8.27 -2.78 0.94
N GLU A 7 -8.73 -4.02 0.86
CA GLU A 7 -9.35 -4.68 2.02
C GLU A 7 -8.34 -4.88 3.16
N ARG A 8 -7.09 -5.23 2.83
CA ARG A 8 -6.00 -5.34 3.82
C ARG A 8 -5.70 -3.99 4.45
N LEU A 9 -5.60 -2.93 3.65
CA LEU A 9 -5.36 -1.58 4.14
C LEU A 9 -6.48 -1.13 5.09
N ASN A 10 -7.73 -1.26 4.67
CA ASN A 10 -8.89 -0.88 5.49
C ASN A 10 -8.99 -1.68 6.80
N ARG A 11 -8.65 -2.98 6.77
CA ARG A 11 -8.60 -3.81 7.98
C ARG A 11 -7.56 -3.31 8.96
N GLU A 12 -6.38 -2.93 8.47
CA GLU A 12 -5.29 -2.46 9.32
C GLU A 12 -5.57 -1.06 9.91
N ILE A 13 -6.17 -0.17 9.13
CA ILE A 13 -6.65 1.13 9.64
C ILE A 13 -7.62 0.88 10.81
N ARG A 14 -8.64 0.05 10.62
CA ARG A 14 -9.61 -0.30 11.68
C ARG A 14 -8.92 -0.92 12.91
N ARG A 15 -7.96 -1.82 12.70
CA ARG A 15 -7.22 -2.45 13.81
C ARG A 15 -6.45 -1.42 14.64
N ARG A 16 -5.70 -0.52 13.99
CA ARG A 16 -4.90 0.51 14.66
C ARG A 16 -5.77 1.55 15.36
N THR A 17 -6.88 1.97 14.75
CA THR A 17 -7.80 2.94 15.36
C THR A 17 -8.55 2.34 16.55
N ASN A 18 -8.88 1.04 16.50
CA ASN A 18 -9.56 0.35 17.60
C ASN A 18 -8.73 0.27 18.88
N VAL A 19 -7.39 0.24 18.79
CA VAL A 19 -6.50 0.24 19.97
C VAL A 19 -6.59 1.54 20.75
N VAL A 20 -6.82 2.66 20.06
CA VAL A 20 -6.95 3.98 20.70
C VAL A 20 -8.34 4.16 21.31
N GLY A 21 -9.37 3.58 20.70
CA GLY A 21 -10.76 3.69 21.15
C GLY A 21 -11.36 5.06 20.82
N ILE A 22 -11.09 6.08 21.66
CA ILE A 22 -11.63 7.44 21.51
C ILE A 22 -10.48 8.42 21.28
N PHE A 23 -10.59 9.23 20.21
CA PHE A 23 -9.61 10.26 19.89
C PHE A 23 -10.00 11.61 20.50
N PRO A 24 -9.03 12.40 20.99
CA PRO A 24 -9.29 13.71 21.57
C PRO A 24 -9.62 14.79 20.52
N SER A 25 -9.27 14.56 19.25
CA SER A 25 -9.59 15.44 18.13
C SER A 25 -9.53 14.68 16.80
N MET A 26 -10.12 15.27 15.75
CA MET A 26 -10.01 14.75 14.38
C MET A 26 -8.56 14.73 13.90
N ASP A 27 -7.77 15.76 14.23
CA ASP A 27 -6.35 15.83 13.86
C ASP A 27 -5.54 14.67 14.44
N SER A 28 -5.87 14.23 15.66
CA SER A 28 -5.20 13.09 16.30
C SER A 28 -5.47 11.78 15.55
N TYR A 29 -6.69 11.61 15.04
CA TYR A 29 -7.05 10.47 14.18
C TYR A 29 -6.32 10.53 12.83
N ILE A 30 -6.35 11.70 12.17
CA ILE A 30 -5.68 11.91 10.89
C ILE A 30 -4.19 11.61 11.02
N ARG A 31 -3.52 12.12 12.06
CA ARG A 31 -2.10 11.87 12.29
C ARG A 31 -1.77 10.37 12.37
N LEU A 32 -2.53 9.60 13.14
CA LEU A 32 -2.30 8.15 13.25
C LEU A 32 -2.42 7.46 11.89
N VAL A 33 -3.51 7.74 11.17
CA VAL A 33 -3.77 7.12 9.87
C VAL A 33 -2.73 7.56 8.84
N THR A 34 -2.38 8.83 8.79
CA THR A 34 -1.37 9.38 7.88
C THR A 34 0.00 8.78 8.14
N THR A 35 0.44 8.68 9.40
CA THR A 35 1.73 8.04 9.73
C THR A 35 1.76 6.60 9.23
N TYR A 36 0.69 5.82 9.45
CA TYR A 36 0.60 4.47 8.91
C TYR A 36 0.59 4.43 7.37
N LEU A 37 -0.10 5.35 6.71
CA LEU A 37 -0.13 5.41 5.24
C LEU A 37 1.24 5.74 4.64
N ILE A 38 2.03 6.56 5.31
CA ILE A 38 3.42 6.86 4.90
C ILE A 38 4.28 5.59 4.99
N GLU A 39 4.20 4.87 6.12
CA GLU A 39 4.89 3.56 6.30
C GLU A 39 4.44 2.57 5.22
N TYR A 40 3.13 2.44 5.01
CA TYR A 40 2.55 1.53 4.04
C TYR A 40 2.98 1.84 2.60
N ALA A 41 3.07 3.11 2.23
CA ALA A 41 3.53 3.52 0.91
C ALA A 41 5.01 3.22 0.70
N ALA A 42 5.84 3.44 1.73
CA ALA A 42 7.26 3.08 1.69
C ALA A 42 7.43 1.56 1.52
N ASP A 43 6.74 0.76 2.32
CA ASP A 43 6.77 -0.70 2.22
C ASP A 43 6.24 -1.19 0.85
N TRP A 44 5.18 -0.57 0.32
CA TRP A 44 4.61 -0.91 -0.99
C TRP A 44 5.64 -0.76 -2.11
N SER A 45 6.45 0.29 -2.07
CA SER A 45 7.50 0.53 -3.06
C SER A 45 8.57 -0.59 -3.07
N SER A 46 8.77 -1.26 -1.92
CA SER A 46 9.68 -2.39 -1.75
C SER A 46 9.01 -3.76 -1.89
N GLY A 47 7.70 -3.77 -2.19
CA GLY A 47 6.87 -4.97 -2.22
C GLY A 47 7.19 -5.93 -3.38
N ARG A 48 6.47 -7.06 -3.40
CA ARG A 48 6.68 -8.11 -4.41
C ARG A 48 6.32 -7.58 -5.81
N CYS A 49 7.33 -7.48 -6.68
CA CYS A 49 7.09 -7.19 -8.08
C CYS A 49 6.58 -8.45 -8.80
N TYR A 50 5.33 -8.43 -9.25
CA TYR A 50 4.73 -9.55 -9.98
C TYR A 50 5.13 -9.58 -11.45
N ILE A 51 5.63 -8.46 -11.98
CA ILE A 51 6.12 -8.34 -13.35
C ILE A 51 7.62 -8.10 -13.30
N LYS A 52 8.38 -9.05 -13.83
CA LYS A 52 9.82 -8.93 -13.91
C LYS A 52 10.21 -7.76 -14.83
N PRO A 53 11.14 -6.86 -14.43
CA PRO A 53 11.61 -5.77 -15.28
C PRO A 53 12.09 -6.27 -16.64
N GLU A 54 12.72 -7.45 -16.67
CA GLU A 54 13.26 -8.06 -17.88
C GLU A 54 12.13 -8.41 -18.87
N THR A 55 10.98 -8.87 -18.39
CA THR A 55 9.81 -9.17 -19.23
C THR A 55 9.23 -7.91 -19.88
N ILE A 56 9.25 -6.78 -19.16
CA ILE A 56 8.81 -5.49 -19.69
C ILE A 56 9.77 -5.03 -20.80
N GLN A 57 11.08 -5.16 -20.59
CA GLN A 57 12.10 -4.79 -21.57
C GLN A 57 11.98 -5.61 -22.85
N LEU A 58 11.87 -6.95 -22.73
CA LEU A 58 11.62 -7.85 -23.86
C LEU A 58 10.40 -7.42 -24.68
N THR A 59 9.29 -7.12 -24.00
CA THR A 59 8.06 -6.67 -24.68
C THR A 59 8.24 -5.31 -25.37
N GLN A 60 9.09 -4.44 -24.83
CA GLN A 60 9.39 -3.14 -25.45
C GLN A 60 10.26 -3.30 -26.69
N GLU A 61 11.27 -4.16 -26.65
CA GLU A 61 12.16 -4.47 -27.77
C GLU A 61 11.38 -5.12 -28.93
N ASP A 62 10.52 -6.10 -28.63
CA ASP A 62 9.65 -6.75 -29.62
C ASP A 62 8.74 -5.73 -30.33
N ARG A 63 8.26 -4.70 -29.63
CA ARG A 63 7.41 -3.64 -30.20
C ARG A 63 8.17 -2.60 -31.03
N MET A 64 9.48 -2.45 -30.82
CA MET A 64 10.32 -1.55 -31.62
C MET A 64 10.89 -2.25 -32.86
N ALA A 65 10.97 -3.58 -32.85
CA ALA A 65 11.44 -4.39 -33.97
C ALA A 65 10.34 -4.68 -35.02
N ALA A 66 9.07 -4.42 -34.70
CA ALA A 66 7.90 -4.57 -35.58
C ALA A 66 7.50 -3.24 -36.22
#